data_AF-A0A4R4S803-F1
#
_entry.id   AF-A0A4R4S803-F1
#
_cell.length_a   1.000
_cell.length_b   1.000
_cell.length_c   1.000
_cell.angle_alpha   90.00
_cell.angle_beta   90.00
_cell.angle_gamma   90.00
#
_symmetry.space_group_name_H-M   'P 1'
#
loop_
_entity.id
_entity.type
_entity.pdbx_description
1 polymer ?
#
loop_
_entity_poly.entity_id
_entity_poly.type
_entity_poly.pdbx_seq_one_letter_code
_entity_poly.pdbx_strand_id
1 'polypeptide(L)' 'MHVESGTSPAPSPALGRIPILDVAPVVGCGRWPAKAVVGETVEVSATVFREGHEML' A
#
# COMPACT_ATOMS: atom_id res chain seq x y z
N MET A 1 -28.73 -18.98 -22.89
CA MET A 1 -27.37 -19.55 -22.78
C MET A 1 -26.39 -18.51 -23.27
N HIS A 2 -25.77 -17.74 -22.37
CA HIS A 2 -24.38 -17.31 -22.43
C HIS A 2 -24.09 -16.55 -21.13
N VAL A 3 -23.24 -17.11 -20.27
CA VAL A 3 -22.62 -16.37 -19.17
C VAL A 3 -21.15 -16.31 -19.54
N GLU A 4 -20.64 -15.12 -19.85
CA GLU A 4 -19.22 -14.96 -20.10
C GLU A 4 -18.51 -14.86 -18.75
N SER A 5 -17.80 -15.92 -18.39
CA SER A 5 -16.89 -15.94 -17.25
C SER A 5 -15.68 -15.07 -17.57
N GLY A 6 -15.73 -13.80 -17.17
CA GLY A 6 -14.57 -12.91 -17.24
C GLY A 6 -13.51 -13.37 -16.26
N THR A 7 -12.46 -14.03 -16.75
CA THR A 7 -11.21 -14.17 -15.98
C THR A 7 -10.58 -12.78 -15.90
N SER A 8 -10.70 -12.12 -14.75
CA SER A 8 -9.97 -10.86 -14.52
C SER A 8 -8.49 -11.22 -14.36
N PRO A 9 -7.58 -10.71 -15.19
CA PRO A 9 -6.15 -10.88 -14.92
C PRO A 9 -5.87 -10.28 -13.55
N ALA A 10 -5.20 -11.05 -12.68
CA ALA A 10 -4.73 -10.54 -11.40
C ALA A 10 -3.95 -9.24 -11.66
N PRO A 11 -4.17 -8.17 -10.88
CA PRO A 11 -3.44 -6.94 -11.07
C PRO A 11 -1.94 -7.26 -11.02
N SER A 12 -1.23 -6.93 -12.10
CA SER A 12 0.23 -6.89 -12.07
C SER A 12 0.67 -6.05 -10.87
N PRO A 13 1.80 -6.35 -10.21
CA PRO A 13 2.36 -5.52 -9.14
C PRO A 13 2.96 -4.23 -9.74
N ALA A 14 2.20 -3.55 -10.59
CA ALA A 14 2.48 -2.22 -11.05
C ALA A 14 2.11 -1.29 -9.89
N LEU A 15 3.03 -0.40 -9.55
CA LEU A 15 2.74 0.71 -8.65
C LEU A 15 1.48 1.43 -9.14
N GLY A 16 0.62 1.83 -8.21
CA GLY A 16 -0.51 2.70 -8.53
C GLY A 16 -0.02 4.04 -9.08
N ARG A 17 -0.95 4.85 -9.63
CA ARG A 17 -0.62 6.17 -10.22
C ARG A 17 0.13 7.10 -9.27
N ILE A 18 -0.11 7.00 -7.96
CA ILE A 18 0.61 7.73 -6.92
C ILE A 18 1.41 6.69 -6.14
N PRO A 19 2.74 6.61 -6.33
CA PRO A 19 3.57 5.73 -5.53
C PRO A 19 3.45 6.02 -4.02
N ILE A 20 3.21 4.96 -3.26
CA ILE A 20 3.26 4.94 -1.79
C ILE A 20 4.29 3.87 -1.42
N LEU A 21 5.45 4.30 -0.95
CA LEU A 21 6.61 3.46 -0.66
C LEU A 21 6.99 3.56 0.82
N ASP A 22 7.83 2.64 1.27
CA ASP A 22 8.48 2.68 2.59
C ASP A 22 7.51 2.89 3.77
N VAL A 23 6.35 2.20 3.72
CA VAL A 23 5.33 2.31 4.77
C VAL A 23 5.87 1.81 6.10
N ALA A 24 5.71 2.61 7.15
CA ALA A 24 6.13 2.32 8.51
C ALA A 24 4.97 2.56 9.51
N PRO A 25 4.94 1.85 10.65
CA PRO A 25 5.98 0.95 11.17
C PRO A 25 5.95 -0.46 10.54
N VAL A 26 7.12 -0.99 10.22
CA VAL A 26 7.32 -2.36 9.70
C VAL A 26 8.39 -3.09 10.52
N VAL A 27 8.11 -4.34 10.92
CA VAL A 27 9.02 -5.13 11.76
C VAL A 27 9.47 -6.38 11.00
N GLY A 28 10.79 -6.56 10.87
CA GLY A 28 11.37 -7.70 10.16
C GLY A 28 10.89 -7.81 8.72
N CYS A 29 10.82 -6.69 7.99
CA CYS A 29 10.31 -6.62 6.62
C CYS A 29 8.86 -7.17 6.47
N GLY A 30 8.02 -6.95 7.48
CA GLY A 30 6.62 -7.40 7.51
C GLY A 30 6.45 -8.82 8.04
N ARG A 31 7.53 -9.51 8.40
CA ARG A 31 7.47 -10.85 9.00
C ARG A 31 6.75 -10.86 10.35
N TRP A 32 6.84 -9.76 11.10
CA TRP A 32 6.25 -9.64 12.42
C TRP A 32 5.32 -8.42 12.49
N PRO A 33 4.26 -8.49 13.30
CA PRO A 33 3.37 -7.36 13.48
C PRO A 33 4.07 -6.23 14.23
N ALA A 34 3.83 -4.99 13.80
CA ALA A 34 3.99 -3.84 14.67
C ALA A 34 3.03 -3.97 15.86
N LYS A 35 3.41 -3.44 17.01
CA LYS A 35 2.65 -3.56 18.27
C LYS A 35 2.46 -2.19 18.88
N ALA A 36 1.35 -2.03 19.58
CA ALA A 36 1.01 -0.87 20.40
C ALA A 36 0.08 -1.31 21.53
N VAL A 37 -0.12 -0.43 22.51
CA VAL A 37 -1.07 -0.65 23.62
C VAL A 37 -2.32 0.24 23.48
N VAL A 38 -3.35 -0.08 24.25
CA VAL A 38 -4.60 0.73 24.26
C VAL A 38 -4.29 2.14 24.74
N GLY A 39 -4.72 3.14 23.97
CA GLY A 39 -4.50 4.56 24.26
C GLY A 39 -3.16 5.12 23.77
N GLU A 40 -2.28 4.27 23.21
CA GLU A 40 -1.04 4.73 22.59
C GLU A 40 -1.33 5.36 21.21
N THR A 41 -0.72 6.52 20.96
CA THR A 41 -0.70 7.11 19.61
C THR A 41 0.48 6.54 18.85
N VAL A 42 0.21 5.92 17.71
CA VAL A 42 1.24 5.37 16.82
C VAL A 42 1.30 6.22 15.56
N GLU A 43 2.48 6.74 15.25
CA GLU A 43 2.72 7.41 13.97
C GLU A 43 2.80 6.38 12.84
N VAL A 44 2.03 6.62 11.78
CA VAL A 44 2.08 5.85 10.54
C VAL A 44 2.61 6.77 9.45
N SER A 45 3.64 6.35 8.74
CA SER A 45 4.33 7.16 7.73
C SER A 45 4.61 6.38 6.45
N ALA A 46 4.83 7.11 5.36
CA ALA A 46 5.17 6.55 4.05
C ALA A 46 5.85 7.63 3.19
N THR A 47 6.64 7.19 2.22
CA THR A 47 7.12 8.03 1.12
C THR A 47 6.03 8.10 0.05
N VAL A 48 5.39 9.26 -0.11
CA VAL A 48 4.29 9.44 -1.07
C VAL A 48 4.68 10.50 -2.09
N PHE A 49 4.60 10.16 -3.39
CA PHE A 49 4.90 11.11 -4.45
C PHE A 49 4.07 10.85 -5.72
N ARG A 50 4.08 11.81 -6.65
CA ARG A 50 3.53 11.72 -8.00
C ARG A 50 4.60 12.12 -9.00
N GLU A 51 4.48 11.68 -10.25
CA GLU A 51 5.28 12.21 -11.34
C GLU A 51 4.89 13.66 -11.70
N GLY A 52 5.85 14.41 -12.24
CA GLY A 52 5.67 15.82 -12.58
C GLY A 52 5.93 16.78 -11.42
N HIS A 53 5.64 18.07 -11.62
CA HIS A 53 5.95 19.15 -10.68
C HIS A 53 4.72 19.65 -9.92
N GLU A 54 3.55 19.08 -10.25
CA GLU A 54 2.32 19.40 -9.57
C GLU A 54 2.39 18.92 -8.12
N MET A 55 1.72 19.66 -7.24
CA MET A 55 1.51 19.19 -5.86
C MET A 55 0.79 17.84 -5.87
N LEU A 56 1.13 16.98 -4.92
CA LEU A 56 0.31 15.82 -4.59
C LEU A 56 -1.08 16.21 -4.11
#